data_AF-N1VPI3-F1
#
_entry.id   AF-N1VPI3-F1
#
_cell.length_a   1.000
_cell.length_b   1.000
_cell.length_c   1.000
_cell.angle_alpha   90.00
_cell.angle_beta   90.00
_cell.angle_gamma   90.00
#
_symmetry.space_group_name_H-M   'P 1'
#
loop_
_entity.id
_entity.type
_entity.pdbx_description
1 polymer ?
#
loop_
_entity_poly.entity_id
_entity_poly.type
_entity_poly.pdbx_seq_one_letter_code
_entity_poly.pdbx_strand_id
1 'polypeptide(L)'
;MGNASFRMKTVLYTRIFIWTPIIFIGYFISAQIGFKIAFLNSQVSPVWPPEGVGLASLLLLGPVAIPGIYLGATLANFFNNPHLPTAFIIGIGNTLSSYINYRIIRGVTEKSDPIYSTKDLIYFLSIGTIPGSLVSTVLGVTSLWYWDFLTSELYFNVFFTWFSGEMLGFLIVAPECTRTSFTVLSQYILYIKMH
;
A
#
# COMPACT_ATOMS: atom_id res chain seq x y z
N MET A 1 32.48 9.28 -15.86
CA MET A 1 31.01 9.15 -15.73
C MET A 1 30.51 7.70 -15.53
N GLY A 2 31.25 6.64 -15.91
CA GLY A 2 30.79 5.24 -15.77
C GLY A 2 30.69 4.66 -14.35
N ASN A 3 31.58 5.01 -13.42
CA ASN A 3 31.58 4.43 -12.06
C ASN A 3 30.42 4.90 -11.17
N ALA A 4 29.93 6.13 -11.36
CA ALA A 4 28.85 6.68 -10.55
C ALA A 4 27.49 6.05 -10.91
N SER A 5 27.20 5.85 -12.20
CA SER A 5 25.94 5.22 -12.64
C SER A 5 25.88 3.74 -12.25
N PHE A 6 27.01 3.03 -12.32
CA PHE A 6 27.12 1.65 -11.86
C PHE A 6 26.86 1.54 -10.35
N ARG A 7 27.53 2.37 -9.54
CA ARG A 7 27.36 2.37 -8.08
C ARG A 7 25.92 2.69 -7.66
N MET A 8 25.25 3.63 -8.34
CA MET A 8 23.84 3.95 -8.08
C MET A 8 22.90 2.77 -8.40
N LYS A 9 23.12 2.06 -9.51
CA LYS A 9 22.34 0.86 -9.86
C LYS A 9 22.54 -0.25 -8.83
N THR A 10 23.79 -0.50 -8.42
CA THR A 10 24.10 -1.52 -7.41
C THR A 10 23.39 -1.23 -6.09
N VAL A 11 23.46 0.02 -5.58
CA VAL A 11 22.76 0.41 -4.35
C VAL A 11 21.24 0.22 -4.48
N LEU A 12 20.66 0.57 -5.63
CA LEU A 12 19.24 0.38 -5.89
C LEU A 12 18.85 -1.11 -5.85
N TYR A 13 19.59 -1.98 -6.55
CA TYR A 13 19.30 -3.41 -6.56
C TYR A 13 19.46 -4.05 -5.19
N THR A 14 20.49 -3.68 -4.43
CA THR A 14 20.67 -4.15 -3.05
C THR A 14 19.49 -3.73 -2.18
N ARG A 15 19.02 -2.49 -2.28
CA ARG A 15 17.83 -2.03 -1.54
C ARG A 15 16.57 -2.81 -1.94
N ILE A 16 16.34 -3.03 -3.24
CA ILE A 16 15.19 -3.82 -3.71
C ILE A 16 15.26 -5.24 -3.14
N PHE A 17 16.41 -5.90 -3.23
CA PHE A 17 16.60 -7.27 -2.76
C PHE A 17 16.36 -7.42 -1.25
N ILE A 18 16.79 -6.45 -0.45
CA ILE A 18 16.63 -6.48 1.01
C ILE A 18 15.20 -6.13 1.44
N TRP A 19 14.61 -5.08 0.87
CA TRP A 19 13.34 -4.56 1.37
C TRP A 19 12.12 -5.29 0.79
N THR A 20 12.22 -5.86 -0.41
CA THR A 20 11.10 -6.57 -1.06
C THR A 20 10.53 -7.68 -0.17
N PRO A 21 11.32 -8.61 0.39
CA PRO A 21 10.79 -9.68 1.24
C PRO A 21 10.09 -9.17 2.51
N ILE A 22 10.64 -8.13 3.15
CA ILE A 22 10.08 -7.56 4.38
C ILE A 22 8.72 -6.94 4.10
N ILE A 23 8.62 -6.13 3.04
CA ILE A 23 7.38 -5.46 2.64
C ILE A 23 6.37 -6.49 2.18
N PHE A 24 6.79 -7.48 1.39
CA PHE A 24 5.97 -8.60 0.96
C PHE A 24 5.32 -9.32 2.15
N ILE A 25 6.12 -9.72 3.15
CA ILE A 25 5.62 -10.41 4.35
C ILE A 25 4.68 -9.50 5.14
N GLY A 26 5.05 -8.24 5.36
CA GLY A 26 4.23 -7.28 6.11
C GLY A 26 2.88 -7.02 5.43
N TYR A 27 2.88 -6.81 4.12
CA TYR A 27 1.67 -6.63 3.33
C TYR A 27 0.83 -7.91 3.34
N PHE A 28 1.43 -9.07 3.14
CA PHE A 28 0.70 -10.35 3.15
C PHE A 28 0.03 -10.62 4.49
N ILE A 29 0.76 -10.51 5.61
CA ILE A 29 0.21 -10.77 6.96
C ILE A 29 -0.91 -9.79 7.28
N SER A 30 -0.72 -8.50 6.98
CA SER A 30 -1.74 -7.47 7.24
C SER A 30 -2.99 -7.68 6.39
N ALA A 31 -2.85 -8.15 5.14
CA ALA A 31 -3.99 -8.55 4.32
C ALA A 31 -4.74 -9.75 4.91
N GLN A 32 -4.02 -10.79 5.39
CA GLN A 32 -4.65 -11.94 6.04
C GLN A 32 -5.39 -11.55 7.34
N ILE A 33 -4.88 -10.57 8.09
CA ILE A 33 -5.60 -10.00 9.23
C ILE A 33 -6.86 -9.28 8.75
N GLY A 34 -6.76 -8.46 7.68
CA GLY A 34 -7.87 -7.78 7.04
C GLY A 34 -8.99 -8.74 6.63
N PHE A 35 -8.66 -9.86 5.99
CA PHE A 35 -9.65 -10.87 5.60
C PHE A 35 -10.34 -11.51 6.82
N LYS A 36 -9.65 -11.69 7.95
CA LYS A 36 -10.25 -12.24 9.19
C LYS A 36 -11.22 -11.30 9.89
N ILE A 37 -11.08 -9.99 9.69
CA ILE A 37 -11.98 -8.96 10.27
C ILE A 37 -13.08 -8.55 9.28
N ALA A 38 -13.16 -9.18 8.11
CA ALA A 38 -14.21 -8.93 7.13
C ALA A 38 -15.54 -9.56 7.60
N PHE A 39 -16.53 -8.73 7.97
CA PHE A 39 -17.78 -9.20 8.58
C PHE A 39 -18.91 -9.54 7.60
N LEU A 40 -18.98 -8.88 6.44
CA LEU A 40 -20.15 -8.93 5.53
C LEU A 40 -19.90 -9.70 4.23
N ASN A 41 -18.65 -9.69 3.73
CA ASN A 41 -18.18 -10.47 2.58
C ASN A 41 -16.71 -10.83 2.84
N SER A 42 -16.31 -12.10 2.72
CA SER A 42 -14.94 -12.57 3.04
C SER A 42 -13.82 -11.91 2.21
N GLN A 43 -14.18 -11.10 1.22
CA GLN A 43 -13.26 -10.39 0.33
C GLN A 43 -13.01 -8.93 0.73
N VAL A 44 -13.82 -8.35 1.62
CA VAL A 44 -13.75 -6.90 1.91
C VAL A 44 -13.84 -6.59 3.39
N SER A 45 -12.86 -5.83 3.88
CA SER A 45 -12.75 -5.44 5.28
C SER A 45 -13.15 -3.98 5.50
N PRO A 46 -13.80 -3.64 6.64
CA PRO A 46 -14.07 -2.25 7.03
C PRO A 46 -12.81 -1.39 7.19
N VAL A 47 -11.68 -2.02 7.54
CA VAL A 47 -10.36 -1.37 7.54
C VAL A 47 -9.44 -2.29 6.76
N TRP A 48 -8.70 -1.76 5.80
CA TRP A 48 -7.76 -2.54 5.01
C TRP A 48 -6.30 -2.23 5.41
N PRO A 49 -5.77 -2.87 6.48
CA PRO A 49 -4.40 -2.66 6.93
C PRO A 49 -3.29 -2.70 5.89
N PRO A 50 -3.30 -3.60 4.88
CA PRO A 50 -2.15 -3.74 4.01
C PRO A 50 -1.87 -2.50 3.16
N GLU A 51 -2.89 -1.71 2.80
CA GLU A 51 -2.69 -0.46 2.08
C GLU A 51 -1.97 0.60 2.93
N GLY A 52 -2.22 0.64 4.24
CA GLY A 52 -1.44 1.46 5.14
C GLY A 52 0.03 1.03 5.20
N VAL A 53 0.30 -0.27 5.20
CA VAL A 53 1.67 -0.83 5.14
C VAL A 53 2.34 -0.48 3.81
N GLY A 54 1.61 -0.59 2.69
CA GLY A 54 2.10 -0.24 1.36
C GLY A 54 2.47 1.24 1.24
N LEU A 55 1.56 2.12 1.65
CA LEU A 55 1.81 3.56 1.65
C LEU A 55 2.95 3.95 2.60
N ALA A 56 2.99 3.42 3.82
CA ALA A 56 4.09 3.67 4.75
C ALA A 56 5.44 3.23 4.17
N SER A 57 5.48 2.05 3.54
CA SER A 57 6.70 1.53 2.88
C SER A 57 7.17 2.44 1.75
N LEU A 58 6.25 2.97 0.94
CA LEU A 58 6.58 3.94 -0.12
C LEU A 58 7.05 5.28 0.45
N LEU A 59 6.42 5.79 1.52
CA LEU A 59 6.83 7.04 2.16
C LEU A 59 8.25 6.94 2.75
N LEU A 60 8.59 5.79 3.36
CA LEU A 60 9.88 5.53 4.00
C LEU A 60 10.99 5.17 2.99
N LEU A 61 10.70 4.31 2.02
CA LEU A 61 11.71 3.69 1.16
C LEU A 61 11.66 4.19 -0.29
N GLY A 62 10.60 4.89 -0.67
CA GLY A 62 10.33 5.32 -2.04
C GLY A 62 9.88 4.17 -2.94
N PRO A 63 9.98 4.33 -4.28
CA PRO A 63 9.54 3.33 -5.27
C PRO A 63 10.20 1.94 -5.16
N VAL A 64 11.25 1.79 -4.36
CA VAL A 64 11.87 0.50 -4.01
C VAL A 64 10.87 -0.47 -3.37
N ALA A 65 9.81 0.04 -2.73
CA ALA A 65 8.78 -0.76 -2.09
C ALA A 65 7.82 -1.48 -3.06
N ILE A 66 7.71 -1.00 -4.30
CA ILE A 66 6.70 -1.44 -5.28
C ILE A 66 6.68 -2.97 -5.48
N PRO A 67 7.83 -3.67 -5.68
CA PRO A 67 7.80 -5.11 -5.89
C PRO A 67 7.25 -5.88 -4.69
N GLY A 68 7.58 -5.45 -3.46
CA GLY A 68 7.10 -6.10 -2.24
C GLY A 68 5.59 -5.95 -2.07
N ILE A 69 5.06 -4.75 -2.35
CA ILE A 69 3.63 -4.46 -2.31
C ILE A 69 2.89 -5.33 -3.33
N TYR A 70 3.36 -5.34 -4.58
CA TYR A 70 2.71 -6.09 -5.66
C TYR A 70 2.67 -7.60 -5.38
N LEU A 71 3.81 -8.17 -4.98
CA LEU A 71 3.89 -9.59 -4.66
C LEU A 71 3.01 -9.94 -3.45
N GLY A 72 2.99 -9.08 -2.43
CA GLY A 72 2.22 -9.29 -1.21
C GLY A 72 0.72 -9.24 -1.48
N ALA A 73 0.27 -8.22 -2.22
CA ALA A 73 -1.11 -8.04 -2.63
C ALA A 73 -1.59 -9.20 -3.52
N THR A 74 -0.80 -9.56 -4.53
CA THR A 74 -1.16 -10.67 -5.44
C THR A 74 -1.31 -11.98 -4.68
N LEU A 75 -0.32 -12.33 -3.84
CA LEU A 75 -0.35 -13.60 -3.11
C LEU A 75 -1.47 -13.63 -2.07
N ALA A 76 -1.69 -12.53 -1.34
CA ALA A 76 -2.77 -12.45 -0.37
C ALA A 76 -4.14 -12.67 -1.02
N ASN A 77 -4.39 -12.02 -2.16
CA ASN A 77 -5.64 -12.18 -2.90
C ASN A 77 -5.77 -13.56 -3.52
N PHE A 78 -4.69 -14.15 -4.03
CA PHE A 78 -4.70 -15.54 -4.52
C PHE A 78 -5.08 -16.54 -3.42
N PHE A 79 -4.60 -16.33 -2.20
CA PHE A 79 -4.97 -17.20 -1.07
C PHE A 79 -6.44 -17.04 -0.65
N ASN A 80 -7.05 -15.89 -0.91
CA ASN A 80 -8.44 -15.63 -0.56
C ASN A 80 -9.43 -16.02 -1.68
N ASN A 81 -9.03 -15.82 -2.94
CA ASN A 81 -9.73 -16.28 -4.13
C ASN A 81 -8.68 -16.84 -5.11
N PRO A 82 -8.53 -18.17 -5.25
CA PRO A 82 -7.47 -18.81 -6.01
C PRO A 82 -7.65 -18.72 -7.53
N HIS A 83 -8.05 -17.55 -8.04
CA HIS A 83 -8.11 -17.20 -9.44
C HIS A 83 -6.98 -16.24 -9.80
N LEU A 84 -5.99 -16.76 -10.52
CA LEU A 84 -4.73 -16.07 -10.77
C LEU A 84 -4.88 -14.73 -11.52
N PRO A 85 -5.69 -14.60 -12.60
CA PRO A 85 -5.91 -13.32 -13.27
C PRO A 85 -6.50 -12.25 -12.34
N THR A 86 -7.50 -12.61 -11.52
CA THR A 86 -8.11 -11.69 -10.55
C THR A 86 -7.10 -11.23 -9.51
N ALA A 87 -6.33 -12.16 -8.95
CA ALA A 87 -5.29 -11.86 -7.97
C ALA A 87 -4.22 -10.89 -8.53
N PHE A 88 -3.81 -11.06 -9.79
CA PHE A 88 -2.88 -10.14 -10.45
C PHE A 88 -3.49 -8.75 -10.66
N ILE A 89 -4.74 -8.67 -11.13
CA ILE A 89 -5.41 -7.37 -11.34
C ILE A 89 -5.56 -6.61 -10.02
N ILE A 90 -6.00 -7.29 -8.95
CA ILE A 90 -6.07 -6.70 -7.61
C ILE A 90 -4.67 -6.28 -7.15
N GLY A 91 -3.66 -7.13 -7.33
CA GLY A 91 -2.27 -6.79 -6.99
C GLY A 91 -1.78 -5.51 -7.69
N ILE A 92 -2.09 -5.35 -8.98
CA ILE A 92 -1.81 -4.12 -9.73
C ILE A 92 -2.57 -2.94 -9.14
N GLY A 93 -3.88 -3.09 -8.91
CA GLY A 93 -4.74 -2.02 -8.39
C GLY A 93 -4.29 -1.49 -7.03
N ASN A 94 -4.03 -2.39 -6.09
CA ASN A 94 -3.50 -2.07 -4.76
C ASN A 94 -2.14 -1.36 -4.83
N THR A 95 -1.24 -1.87 -5.68
CA THR A 95 0.09 -1.26 -5.86
C THR A 95 -0.01 0.15 -6.45
N LEU A 96 -0.88 0.34 -7.45
CA LEU A 96 -1.15 1.65 -8.04
C LEU A 96 -1.81 2.59 -7.04
N SER A 97 -2.75 2.10 -6.23
CA SER A 97 -3.42 2.86 -5.17
C SER A 97 -2.41 3.47 -4.21
N SER A 98 -1.60 2.61 -3.58
CA SER A 98 -0.49 3.00 -2.71
C SER A 98 0.48 3.98 -3.40
N TYR A 99 0.85 3.75 -4.67
CA TYR A 99 1.79 4.60 -5.39
C TYR A 99 1.23 5.98 -5.77
N ILE A 100 0.00 6.05 -6.25
CA ILE A 100 -0.69 7.30 -6.59
C ILE A 100 -0.78 8.17 -5.34
N ASN A 101 -1.25 7.58 -4.23
CA ASN A 101 -1.38 8.28 -2.96
C ASN A 101 -0.02 8.76 -2.44
N TYR A 102 1.01 7.91 -2.51
CA TYR A 102 2.40 8.30 -2.21
C TYR A 102 2.85 9.53 -3.01
N ARG A 103 2.59 9.57 -4.33
CA ARG A 103 3.01 10.67 -5.22
C ARG A 103 2.28 11.96 -4.89
N ILE A 104 0.98 11.91 -4.63
CA ILE A 104 0.17 13.07 -4.27
C ILE A 104 0.65 13.63 -2.93
N ILE A 105 0.80 12.78 -1.92
CA ILE A 105 1.24 13.18 -0.58
C ILE A 105 2.65 13.82 -0.65
N ARG A 106 3.62 13.14 -1.29
CA ARG A 106 4.98 13.68 -1.47
C ARG A 106 5.02 15.02 -2.20
N GLY A 107 4.17 15.18 -3.22
CA GLY A 107 4.13 16.40 -4.03
C GLY A 107 3.58 17.61 -3.29
N VAL A 108 2.77 17.37 -2.25
CA VAL A 108 2.07 18.45 -1.52
C VAL A 108 2.75 18.75 -0.19
N THR A 109 3.34 17.76 0.47
CA THR A 109 3.84 18.00 1.82
C THR A 109 5.18 18.72 1.88
N GLU A 110 6.02 18.71 0.83
CA GLU A 110 7.40 19.31 0.72
C GLU A 110 8.39 18.99 1.87
N LYS A 111 7.91 18.61 3.05
CA LYS A 111 8.53 18.31 4.32
C LYS A 111 8.20 16.88 4.70
N SER A 112 9.15 16.26 5.39
CA SER A 112 9.23 14.85 5.74
C SER A 112 8.15 14.32 6.69
N ASP A 113 7.20 15.14 7.14
CA ASP A 113 6.20 14.73 8.12
C ASP A 113 4.78 15.26 7.79
N PRO A 114 3.87 14.41 7.29
CA PRO A 114 2.52 14.79 6.88
C PRO A 114 1.55 15.08 8.05
N ILE A 115 1.97 14.88 9.31
CA ILE A 115 1.09 14.98 10.50
C ILE A 115 1.31 16.31 11.26
N TYR A 116 2.19 17.19 10.77
CA TYR A 116 2.62 18.37 11.52
C TYR A 116 1.57 19.49 11.63
N SER A 117 0.49 19.43 10.84
CA SER A 117 -0.56 20.45 10.78
C SER A 117 -1.94 19.82 10.51
N THR A 118 -2.99 20.36 11.13
CA THR A 118 -4.39 19.99 10.86
C THR A 118 -4.73 20.12 9.37
N LYS A 119 -4.13 21.08 8.66
CA LYS A 119 -4.32 21.26 7.22
C LYS A 119 -3.72 20.13 6.39
N ASP A 120 -2.52 19.66 6.76
CA ASP A 120 -1.83 18.56 6.08
C ASP A 120 -2.52 17.22 6.38
N LEU A 121 -3.02 17.07 7.61
CA LEU A 121 -3.87 15.95 8.01
C LEU A 121 -5.19 15.94 7.23
N ILE A 122 -5.91 17.05 7.11
CA ILE A 122 -7.13 17.13 6.30
C ILE A 122 -6.83 16.87 4.82
N TYR A 123 -5.72 17.36 4.28
CA TYR A 123 -5.32 17.08 2.90
C TYR A 123 -5.02 15.58 2.69
N PHE A 124 -4.28 14.97 3.62
CA PHE A 124 -4.01 13.53 3.66
C PHE A 124 -5.32 12.72 3.76
N LEU A 125 -6.25 13.14 4.62
CA LEU A 125 -7.56 12.51 4.85
C LEU A 125 -8.52 12.60 3.66
N SER A 126 -8.49 13.73 2.94
CA SER A 126 -9.55 14.08 1.97
C SER A 126 -9.12 13.95 0.52
N ILE A 127 -7.88 14.32 0.18
CA ILE A 127 -7.41 14.41 -1.22
C ILE A 127 -6.31 13.40 -1.50
N GLY A 128 -5.49 13.09 -0.50
CA GLY A 128 -4.31 12.23 -0.65
C GLY A 128 -4.62 10.75 -0.86
N THR A 129 -5.77 10.26 -0.37
CA THR A 129 -6.09 8.81 -0.35
C THR A 129 -7.16 8.40 -1.35
N ILE A 130 -8.11 9.30 -1.67
CA ILE A 130 -9.25 9.02 -2.56
C ILE A 130 -8.82 8.52 -3.95
N PRO A 131 -7.88 9.18 -4.66
CA PRO A 131 -7.59 8.80 -6.04
C PRO A 131 -7.02 7.38 -6.16
N GLY A 132 -6.10 7.00 -5.28
CA GLY A 132 -5.58 5.65 -5.23
C GLY A 132 -6.65 4.62 -4.86
N SER A 133 -7.43 4.91 -3.81
CA SER A 133 -8.51 4.02 -3.35
C SER A 133 -9.53 3.76 -4.46
N LEU A 134 -9.88 4.77 -5.26
CA LEU A 134 -10.77 4.58 -6.42
C LEU A 134 -10.15 3.65 -7.47
N VAL A 135 -8.87 3.80 -7.80
CA VAL A 135 -8.18 2.93 -8.77
C VAL A 135 -8.15 1.49 -8.29
N SER A 136 -7.75 1.24 -7.03
CA SER A 136 -7.78 -0.10 -6.45
C SER A 136 -9.19 -0.69 -6.47
N THR A 137 -10.19 0.08 -6.00
CA THR A 137 -11.57 -0.38 -5.95
C THR A 137 -12.12 -0.72 -7.33
N VAL A 138 -11.90 0.13 -8.33
CA VAL A 138 -12.36 -0.14 -9.70
C VAL A 138 -11.71 -1.41 -10.24
N LEU A 139 -10.39 -1.55 -10.11
CA LEU A 139 -9.70 -2.73 -10.64
C LEU A 139 -10.10 -4.00 -9.89
N GLY A 140 -10.15 -3.97 -8.55
CA GLY A 140 -10.48 -5.12 -7.74
C GLY A 140 -11.93 -5.56 -7.91
N VAL A 141 -12.89 -4.67 -7.70
CA VAL A 141 -14.32 -5.00 -7.76
C VAL A 141 -14.75 -5.34 -9.18
N THR A 142 -14.27 -4.62 -10.20
CA THR A 142 -14.54 -5.00 -11.60
C THR A 142 -13.93 -6.35 -11.95
N SER A 143 -12.73 -6.69 -11.45
CA SER A 143 -12.12 -7.99 -11.73
C SER A 143 -12.88 -9.15 -11.08
N LEU A 144 -13.46 -8.94 -9.90
CA LEU A 144 -14.30 -9.94 -9.25
C LEU A 144 -15.63 -10.10 -9.99
N TRP A 145 -16.24 -9.00 -10.41
CA TRP A 145 -17.49 -9.01 -11.17
C TRP A 145 -17.33 -9.64 -12.56
N TYR A 146 -16.26 -9.28 -13.28
CA TYR A 146 -15.98 -9.77 -14.63
C TYR A 146 -15.81 -11.29 -14.71
N TRP A 147 -15.30 -11.90 -13.63
CA TRP A 147 -15.10 -13.34 -13.52
C TRP A 147 -16.18 -14.05 -12.67
N ASP A 148 -17.35 -13.43 -12.52
CA ASP A 148 -18.53 -14.01 -11.83
C ASP A 148 -18.31 -14.36 -10.34
N PHE A 149 -17.27 -13.82 -9.70
CA PHE A 149 -17.06 -13.94 -8.25
C PHE A 149 -17.90 -12.95 -7.44
N LEU A 150 -18.54 -11.99 -8.12
CA LEU A 150 -19.38 -10.96 -7.53
C LEU A 150 -20.60 -10.72 -8.41
N THR A 151 -21.80 -10.83 -7.83
CA THR A 151 -23.04 -10.56 -8.57
C THR A 151 -23.23 -9.07 -8.80
N SER A 152 -23.95 -8.72 -9.87
CA SER A 152 -24.22 -7.32 -10.24
C SER A 152 -24.97 -6.54 -9.15
N GLU A 153 -25.83 -7.21 -8.37
CA GLU A 153 -26.59 -6.61 -7.27
C GLU A 153 -25.67 -6.20 -6.12
N LEU A 154 -24.57 -6.93 -5.92
CA LEU A 154 -23.60 -6.68 -4.85
C LEU A 154 -22.48 -5.73 -5.26
N TYR A 155 -22.35 -5.41 -6.56
CA TYR A 155 -21.25 -4.62 -7.11
C TYR A 155 -21.00 -3.33 -6.32
N PHE A 156 -22.03 -2.48 -6.17
CA PHE A 156 -21.87 -1.20 -5.48
C PHE A 156 -21.69 -1.34 -3.97
N ASN A 157 -22.30 -2.36 -3.34
CA ASN A 157 -22.11 -2.62 -1.92
C ASN A 157 -20.65 -2.99 -1.62
N VAL A 158 -20.06 -3.87 -2.44
CA VAL A 158 -18.65 -4.25 -2.37
C VAL A 158 -17.76 -3.07 -2.74
N PHE A 159 -18.10 -2.29 -3.75
CA PHE A 159 -17.39 -1.07 -4.14
C PHE A 159 -17.23 -0.11 -2.97
N PHE A 160 -18.32 0.28 -2.30
CA PHE A 160 -18.25 1.24 -1.20
C PHE A 160 -17.54 0.67 0.04
N THR A 161 -17.71 -0.62 0.30
CA THR A 161 -17.00 -1.29 1.40
C THR A 161 -15.49 -1.34 1.12
N TRP A 162 -15.08 -1.64 -0.11
CA TRP A 162 -13.67 -1.73 -0.49
C TRP A 162 -13.03 -0.35 -0.49
N PHE A 163 -13.70 0.63 -1.09
CA PHE A 163 -13.26 2.02 -1.13
C PHE A 163 -13.05 2.59 0.28
N SER A 164 -14.03 2.41 1.18
CA SER A 164 -13.91 2.88 2.56
C SER A 164 -12.82 2.14 3.35
N GLY A 165 -12.69 0.82 3.14
CA GLY A 165 -11.63 0.01 3.75
C GLY A 165 -10.23 0.45 3.35
N GLU A 166 -9.99 0.70 2.07
CA GLU A 166 -8.73 1.26 1.54
C GLU A 166 -8.39 2.59 2.19
N MET A 167 -9.35 3.52 2.20
CA MET A 167 -9.16 4.82 2.84
C MET A 167 -8.79 4.65 4.31
N LEU A 168 -9.57 3.89 5.08
CA LEU A 168 -9.30 3.68 6.51
C LEU A 168 -7.94 2.99 6.76
N GLY A 169 -7.52 2.10 5.86
CA GLY A 169 -6.18 1.53 5.86
C GLY A 169 -5.08 2.59 5.78
N PHE A 170 -5.17 3.50 4.81
CA PHE A 170 -4.23 4.61 4.69
C PHE A 170 -4.25 5.56 5.90
N LEU A 171 -5.42 5.83 6.45
CA LEU A 171 -5.59 6.85 7.48
C LEU A 171 -5.20 6.39 8.88
N ILE A 172 -5.40 5.10 9.18
CA ILE A 172 -5.13 4.56 10.50
C ILE A 172 -3.75 3.91 10.54
N VAL A 173 -3.42 3.09 9.53
CA VAL A 173 -2.25 2.22 9.61
C VAL A 173 -0.98 2.91 9.08
N ALA A 174 -1.07 3.73 8.03
CA ALA A 174 0.13 4.38 7.48
C ALA A 174 0.83 5.32 8.48
N PRO A 175 0.14 6.21 9.23
CA PRO A 175 0.76 7.09 10.22
C PRO A 175 1.47 6.32 11.34
N GLU A 176 0.86 5.24 11.83
CA GLU A 176 1.44 4.45 12.93
C GLU A 176 2.69 3.68 12.46
N CYS A 177 2.65 3.13 11.25
CA CYS A 177 3.80 2.48 10.64
C CYS A 177 4.95 3.46 10.39
N THR A 178 4.68 4.67 9.88
CA THR A 178 5.73 5.67 9.65
C THR A 178 6.29 6.20 10.97
N ARG A 179 5.44 6.54 11.95
CA ARG A 179 5.86 7.02 13.28
C ARG A 179 6.79 6.05 13.97
N THR A 180 6.40 4.77 14.04
CA THR A 180 7.20 3.71 14.67
C THR A 180 8.53 3.51 13.92
N SER A 181 8.48 3.55 12.58
CA SER A 181 9.66 3.34 11.75
C SER A 181 10.62 4.52 11.76
N PHE A 182 10.17 5.77 11.89
CA PHE A 182 11.05 6.93 12.04
C PHE A 182 11.84 6.88 13.36
N THR A 183 11.24 6.38 14.44
CA THR A 183 11.96 6.15 15.70
C THR A 183 13.07 5.11 15.53
N VAL A 184 12.83 4.03 14.78
CA VAL A 184 13.80 2.94 14.58
C VAL A 184 14.84 3.24 13.49
N LEU A 185 14.42 3.80 12.35
CA LEU A 185 15.28 4.13 11.21
C LEU A 185 16.13 5.38 11.46
N SER A 186 15.69 6.34 12.29
CA SER A 186 16.56 7.46 12.68
C SER A 186 17.79 6.98 13.44
N GLN A 187 17.64 5.99 14.33
CA GLN A 187 18.76 5.36 15.03
C GLN A 187 19.70 4.64 14.05
N TYR A 188 19.15 3.93 13.06
CA TYR A 188 19.93 3.19 12.06
C TYR A 188 20.63 4.09 11.02
N ILE A 189 19.97 5.15 10.55
CA ILE A 189 20.55 6.10 9.57
C ILE A 189 21.60 6.99 10.23
N LEU A 190 21.43 7.37 11.51
CA LEU A 190 22.48 8.04 12.27
C LEU A 190 23.69 7.12 12.45
N TYR A 191 23.47 5.83 12.73
CA TYR A 191 24.53 4.83 12.84
C TYR A 191 25.32 4.65 11.53
N ILE A 192 24.65 4.62 10.37
CA ILE A 192 25.32 4.48 9.05
C ILE A 192 25.96 5.79 8.57
N LYS A 193 25.53 6.97 9.06
CA LYS A 193 26.21 8.24 8.73
C LYS A 193 27.42 8.54 9.63
N MET A 194 27.56 7.85 10.75
CA MET A 194 28.66 8.02 11.70
C MET A 194 29.84 7.07 11.45
N HIS A 195 29.71 6.11 10.53
CA HIS A 195 30.73 5.12 10.15
C HIS A 195 30.84 5.03 8.63
#